data_AF-A0AAQ3MR11-F1
#
_entry.id   AF-A0AAQ3MR11-F1
#
_cell.length_a   1.000
_cell.length_b   1.000
_cell.length_c   1.000
_cell.angle_alpha   90.00
_cell.angle_beta   90.00
_cell.angle_gamma   90.00
#
_symmetry.space_group_name_H-M   'P 1'
#
loop_
_entity.id
_entity.type
_entity.pdbx_description
1 polymer ?
#
loop_
_entity_poly.entity_id
_entity_poly.type
_entity_poly.pdbx_seq_one_letter_code
_entity_poly.pdbx_strand_id
1 'polypeptide(L)'
;MAYSDVVNLLLAVAVWCTAYITVASITSVLSETSLQFHKVNMGYAQLVIGPAGSGKSTYCSSLYEHCVASRRTIHVVNLDPAAENFDYPVAMDIRELISLDDVMEELGLGPNGGLVYCMEHLEDNLDDWLTEELDNYLDDDYLVFDCPGQIELYSHVPVFKNFMEHLKRKNFSVCAVYLLDSQFMTDVTKFISGCMACLSAMVQLEIPHVNILSKMDLVTNKKDLDE
;
A
#
# COMPACT_ATOMS: atom_id res chain seq x y z
N MET A 1 33.78 14.80 3.00
CA MET A 1 32.31 14.92 3.05
C MET A 1 31.87 13.86 4.04
N ALA A 2 31.39 14.27 5.21
CA ALA A 2 31.15 13.33 6.29
C ALA A 2 29.98 12.42 5.91
N TYR A 3 30.03 11.17 6.35
CA TYR A 3 28.99 10.15 6.10
C TYR A 3 27.58 10.64 6.51
N SER A 4 27.49 11.41 7.60
CA SER A 4 26.28 12.12 8.03
C SER A 4 25.70 13.06 6.96
N ASP A 5 26.56 13.71 6.16
CA ASP A 5 26.11 14.71 5.18
C ASP A 5 25.38 14.06 4.00
N VAL A 6 25.80 12.85 3.60
CA VAL A 6 25.18 12.11 2.49
C VAL A 6 23.86 11.49 2.92
N VAL A 7 23.80 10.94 4.13
CA VAL A 7 22.56 10.40 4.71
C VAL A 7 21.54 11.50 4.95
N ASN A 8 21.97 12.64 5.50
CA ASN A 8 21.11 13.81 5.67
C ASN A 8 20.65 14.39 4.33
N LEU A 9 21.50 14.36 3.29
CA LEU A 9 21.10 14.80 1.96
C LEU A 9 20.07 13.84 1.33
N LEU A 10 20.23 12.52 1.49
CA LEU A 10 19.27 11.53 0.98
C LEU A 10 17.95 11.55 1.74
N LEU A 11 17.98 11.69 3.06
CA LEU A 11 16.78 11.93 3.87
C LEU A 11 16.13 13.26 3.50
N ALA A 12 16.90 14.33 3.31
CA ALA A 12 16.38 15.61 2.86
C ALA A 12 15.75 15.49 1.47
N VAL A 13 16.34 14.75 0.54
CA VAL A 13 15.77 14.50 -0.80
C VAL A 13 14.52 13.62 -0.73
N ALA A 14 14.51 12.57 0.07
CA ALA A 14 13.32 11.73 0.25
C ALA A 14 12.19 12.54 0.88
N VAL A 15 12.46 13.31 1.94
CA VAL A 15 11.51 14.21 2.58
C VAL A 15 11.07 15.33 1.62
N TRP A 16 11.97 15.89 0.81
CA TRP A 16 11.61 16.88 -0.21
C TRP A 16 10.79 16.28 -1.33
N CYS A 17 11.08 15.08 -1.79
CA CYS A 17 10.29 14.40 -2.82
C CYS A 17 8.90 14.04 -2.28
N THR A 18 8.81 13.52 -1.05
CA THR A 18 7.51 13.27 -0.39
C THR A 18 6.76 14.59 -0.20
N ALA A 19 7.41 15.64 0.32
CA ALA A 19 6.78 16.95 0.49
C ALA A 19 6.39 17.60 -0.83
N TYR A 20 7.17 17.46 -1.90
CA TYR A 20 6.87 18.02 -3.21
C TYR A 20 5.73 17.27 -3.89
N ILE A 21 5.67 15.94 -3.75
CA ILE A 21 4.54 15.13 -4.23
C ILE A 21 3.28 15.44 -3.41
N THR A 22 3.37 15.51 -2.08
CA THR A 22 2.26 15.92 -1.22
C THR A 22 1.79 17.34 -1.55
N VAL A 23 2.70 18.29 -1.74
CA VAL A 23 2.36 19.67 -2.14
C VAL A 23 1.80 19.70 -3.56
N ALA A 24 2.32 18.93 -4.52
CA ALA A 24 1.79 18.85 -5.88
C ALA A 24 0.38 18.25 -5.91
N SER A 25 0.13 17.18 -5.14
CA SER A 25 -1.20 16.60 -4.95
C SER A 25 -2.14 17.56 -4.21
N ILE A 26 -1.66 18.32 -3.22
CA ILE A 26 -2.46 19.36 -2.56
C ILE A 26 -2.76 20.51 -3.53
N THR A 27 -1.83 20.88 -4.41
CA THR A 27 -2.00 21.99 -5.35
C THR A 27 -2.97 21.63 -6.47
N SER A 28 -2.99 20.36 -6.93
CA SER A 28 -4.03 19.88 -7.85
C SER A 28 -5.41 19.84 -7.19
N VAL A 29 -5.49 19.44 -5.91
CA VAL A 29 -6.74 19.45 -5.12
C VAL A 29 -7.26 20.87 -4.85
N LEU A 30 -6.37 21.84 -4.62
CA LEU A 30 -6.75 23.24 -4.37
C LEU A 30 -7.09 24.02 -5.66
N SER A 31 -6.76 23.48 -6.83
CA SER A 31 -7.12 24.08 -8.12
C SER A 31 -8.60 23.94 -8.48
N GLU A 32 -9.35 23.04 -7.83
CA GLU A 32 -10.75 22.75 -8.17
C GLU A 32 -11.79 23.35 -7.22
N THR A 33 -11.39 24.02 -6.13
CA THR A 33 -12.35 24.58 -5.17
C THR A 33 -12.84 25.98 -5.57
N SER A 34 -13.70 26.01 -6.59
CA SER A 34 -14.67 27.09 -6.73
C SER A 34 -15.96 26.57 -7.36
N LEU A 35 -16.71 25.71 -6.67
CA LEU A 35 -18.15 25.47 -6.91
C LEU A 35 -18.77 24.62 -5.78
N GLN A 36 -19.90 25.11 -5.27
CA GLN A 36 -20.90 24.55 -4.34
C GLN A 36 -20.59 23.28 -3.52
N PHE A 37 -20.65 23.40 -2.19
CA PHE A 37 -20.75 22.30 -1.22
C PHE A 37 -22.05 21.49 -1.43
N HIS A 38 -22.00 20.51 -2.33
CA HIS A 38 -22.73 19.26 -2.15
C HIS A 38 -21.89 18.39 -1.19
N LYS A 39 -22.51 17.73 -0.22
CA LYS A 39 -21.84 16.74 0.62
C LYS A 39 -21.51 15.55 -0.29
N VAL A 40 -20.32 15.56 -0.89
CA VAL A 40 -19.80 14.44 -1.65
C VAL A 40 -19.40 13.40 -0.61
N ASN A 41 -20.14 12.30 -0.55
CA ASN A 41 -19.78 11.17 0.30
C ASN A 41 -18.41 10.65 -0.14
N MET A 42 -17.47 10.61 0.79
CA MET A 42 -16.06 10.35 0.52
C MET A 42 -15.62 9.21 1.43
N GLY A 43 -15.21 8.09 0.83
CA GLY A 43 -14.60 6.98 1.56
C GLY A 43 -13.11 7.21 1.76
N TYR A 44 -12.51 6.56 2.74
CA TYR A 44 -11.06 6.60 2.95
C TYR A 44 -10.47 5.23 2.70
N ALA A 45 -9.38 5.17 1.95
CA ALA A 45 -8.71 3.93 1.59
C ALA A 45 -7.22 4.00 1.89
N GLN A 46 -6.70 2.92 2.46
CA GLN A 46 -5.29 2.74 2.75
C GLN A 46 -4.75 1.56 1.96
N LEU A 47 -3.72 1.77 1.15
CA LEU A 47 -3.03 0.71 0.42
C LEU A 47 -1.77 0.28 1.19
N VAL A 48 -1.77 -0.91 1.80
CA VAL A 48 -0.63 -1.40 2.57
C VAL A 48 0.32 -2.15 1.65
N ILE A 49 1.44 -1.52 1.30
CA ILE A 49 2.42 -2.02 0.34
C ILE A 49 3.80 -2.17 0.97
N GLY A 50 4.65 -2.94 0.33
CA GLY A 50 6.03 -3.15 0.75
C GLY A 50 6.51 -4.58 0.48
N PRO A 51 7.84 -4.80 0.54
CA PRO A 51 8.44 -6.09 0.21
C PRO A 51 7.91 -7.25 1.05
N ALA A 52 8.04 -8.47 0.52
CA ALA A 52 7.70 -9.68 1.22
C ALA A 52 8.42 -9.74 2.58
N GLY A 53 7.68 -10.15 3.62
CA GLY A 53 8.20 -10.18 4.98
C GLY A 53 8.30 -8.84 5.70
N SER A 54 7.90 -7.71 5.11
CA SER A 54 7.88 -6.40 5.81
C SER A 54 6.82 -6.29 6.91
N GLY A 55 5.89 -7.25 7.01
CA GLY A 55 4.86 -7.30 8.06
C GLY A 55 3.56 -6.58 7.70
N LYS A 56 3.17 -6.56 6.42
CA LYS A 56 1.90 -5.96 5.93
C LYS A 56 0.67 -6.52 6.64
N SER A 57 0.46 -7.83 6.60
CA SER A 57 -0.69 -8.47 7.26
C SER A 57 -0.68 -8.31 8.78
N THR A 58 0.51 -8.34 9.41
CA THR A 58 0.65 -8.05 10.85
C THR A 58 0.28 -6.60 11.18
N TYR A 59 0.65 -5.66 10.31
CA TYR A 59 0.25 -4.26 10.43
C TYR A 59 -1.27 -4.11 10.30
N CYS A 60 -1.90 -4.78 9.33
CA CYS A 60 -3.36 -4.78 9.15
C CYS A 60 -4.08 -5.35 10.39
N SER A 61 -3.60 -6.47 10.94
CA SER A 61 -4.12 -7.05 12.18
C SER A 61 -4.03 -6.06 13.36
N SER A 62 -2.85 -5.48 13.58
CA SER A 62 -2.62 -4.53 14.68
C SER A 62 -3.46 -3.25 14.53
N LEU A 63 -3.60 -2.75 13.30
CA LEU A 63 -4.42 -1.59 12.98
C LEU A 63 -5.90 -1.88 13.22
N TYR A 64 -6.37 -3.06 12.81
CA TYR A 64 -7.74 -3.51 13.04
C TYR A 64 -8.07 -3.54 14.54
N GLU A 65 -7.24 -4.23 15.34
CA GLU A 65 -7.42 -4.32 16.80
C GLU A 65 -7.42 -2.93 17.46
N HIS A 66 -6.52 -2.05 17.05
CA HIS A 66 -6.44 -0.69 17.57
C HIS A 66 -7.69 0.14 17.25
N CYS A 67 -8.21 0.03 16.04
CA CYS A 67 -9.43 0.73 15.62
C CYS A 67 -10.66 0.20 16.36
N VAL A 68 -10.80 -1.13 16.50
CA VAL A 68 -11.89 -1.75 17.28
C VAL A 68 -11.84 -1.30 18.74
N ALA A 69 -10.66 -1.31 19.37
CA ALA A 69 -10.48 -0.82 20.74
C ALA A 69 -10.82 0.67 20.88
N SER A 70 -10.56 1.46 19.83
CA SER A 70 -10.89 2.89 19.74
C SER A 70 -12.33 3.18 19.32
N ARG A 71 -13.16 2.14 19.10
CA ARG A 71 -14.54 2.23 18.59
C ARG A 71 -14.65 2.92 17.23
N ARG A 72 -13.68 2.68 16.35
CA ARG A 72 -13.70 3.10 14.96
C ARG A 72 -13.97 1.91 14.05
N THR A 73 -14.85 2.10 13.07
CA THR A 73 -15.13 1.10 12.05
C THR A 73 -14.00 1.09 11.04
N ILE A 74 -13.55 -0.12 10.68
CA ILE A 74 -12.48 -0.37 9.72
C ILE A 74 -12.78 -1.69 9.03
N HIS A 75 -12.52 -1.75 7.73
CA HIS A 75 -12.73 -2.93 6.91
C HIS A 75 -11.40 -3.29 6.24
N VAL A 76 -10.91 -4.50 6.47
CA VAL A 76 -9.67 -4.97 5.87
C VAL A 76 -9.99 -5.82 4.66
N VAL A 77 -9.42 -5.47 3.52
CA VAL A 77 -9.56 -6.15 2.24
C VAL A 77 -8.29 -6.90 1.94
N ASN A 78 -8.40 -8.19 1.63
CA ASN A 78 -7.28 -8.98 1.17
C ASN A 78 -7.14 -8.87 -0.36
N LEU A 79 -6.00 -8.36 -0.82
CA LEU A 79 -5.59 -8.38 -2.23
C LEU A 79 -4.42 -9.34 -2.48
N ASP A 80 -3.97 -10.12 -1.50
CA ASP A 80 -2.95 -11.15 -1.70
C ASP A 80 -3.59 -12.52 -2.00
N PRO A 81 -3.55 -13.01 -3.25
CA PRO A 81 -4.14 -14.30 -3.62
C PRO A 81 -3.32 -15.50 -3.09
N ALA A 82 -2.13 -15.26 -2.54
CA ALA A 82 -1.27 -16.25 -1.89
C ALA A 82 -1.43 -16.28 -0.36
N ALA A 83 -2.31 -15.45 0.22
CA ALA A 83 -2.50 -15.41 1.65
C ALA A 83 -3.19 -16.70 2.17
N GLU A 84 -2.63 -17.29 3.23
CA GLU A 84 -3.15 -18.53 3.82
C GLU A 84 -4.06 -18.27 5.02
N ASN A 85 -3.61 -17.44 5.96
CA ASN A 85 -4.26 -17.23 7.26
C ASN A 85 -4.34 -15.74 7.60
N PHE A 86 -5.45 -15.34 8.23
CA PHE A 86 -5.67 -13.97 8.71
C PHE A 86 -6.02 -13.95 10.20
N ASP A 87 -5.42 -13.01 10.92
CA ASP A 87 -5.70 -12.73 12.33
C ASP A 87 -6.73 -11.58 12.50
N TYR A 88 -7.52 -11.31 11.45
CA TYR A 88 -8.52 -10.25 11.40
C TYR A 88 -9.68 -10.67 10.49
N PRO A 89 -10.90 -10.11 10.68
CA PRO A 89 -12.01 -10.37 9.77
C PRO A 89 -11.76 -9.67 8.44
N VAL A 90 -11.76 -10.46 7.37
CA VAL A 90 -11.62 -9.98 5.99
C VAL A 90 -12.99 -9.56 5.48
N ALA A 91 -13.07 -8.33 4.98
CA ALA A 91 -14.29 -7.72 4.45
C ALA A 91 -14.54 -8.07 2.99
N MET A 92 -13.46 -8.17 2.21
CA MET A 92 -13.43 -8.61 0.81
C MET A 92 -12.15 -9.40 0.59
N ASP A 93 -12.23 -10.52 -0.14
CA ASP A 93 -11.09 -11.40 -0.37
C ASP A 93 -10.92 -11.70 -1.86
N ILE A 94 -9.79 -11.28 -2.43
CA ILE A 94 -9.45 -11.58 -3.84
C ILE A 94 -9.49 -13.08 -4.15
N ARG A 95 -9.28 -13.96 -3.17
CA ARG A 95 -9.30 -15.42 -3.35
C ARG A 95 -10.68 -15.94 -3.75
N GLU A 96 -11.75 -15.18 -3.51
CA GLU A 96 -13.09 -15.51 -3.99
C GLU A 96 -13.25 -15.24 -5.50
N LEU A 97 -12.45 -14.33 -6.05
CA LEU A 97 -12.34 -14.08 -7.49
C LEU A 97 -11.32 -15.02 -8.15
N ILE A 98 -10.10 -15.08 -7.61
CA ILE A 98 -9.00 -15.87 -8.14
C ILE A 98 -7.96 -16.22 -7.07
N SER A 99 -7.58 -17.49 -6.98
CA SER A 99 -6.54 -17.98 -6.06
C SER A 99 -5.24 -18.29 -6.80
N LEU A 100 -4.09 -18.10 -6.13
CA LEU A 100 -2.79 -18.39 -6.74
C LEU A 100 -2.63 -19.89 -7.03
N ASP A 101 -3.12 -20.75 -6.12
CA ASP A 101 -2.97 -22.20 -6.23
C ASP A 101 -3.71 -22.75 -7.45
N ASP A 102 -4.96 -22.30 -7.68
CA ASP A 102 -5.76 -22.72 -8.84
C ASP A 102 -5.09 -22.30 -10.15
N VAL A 103 -4.56 -21.07 -10.21
CA VAL A 103 -3.85 -20.54 -11.38
C VAL A 103 -2.58 -21.33 -11.68
N MET A 104 -1.82 -21.70 -10.64
CA MET A 104 -0.60 -22.49 -10.79
C MET A 104 -0.91 -23.90 -11.28
N GLU A 105 -1.99 -24.53 -10.79
CA GLU A 105 -2.41 -25.86 -11.22
C GLU A 105 -2.96 -25.88 -12.64
N GLU A 106 -3.84 -24.94 -12.99
CA GLU A 106 -4.53 -24.93 -14.30
C GLU A 106 -3.64 -24.44 -15.45
N LEU A 107 -2.85 -23.38 -15.23
CA LEU A 107 -2.05 -22.75 -16.27
C LEU A 107 -0.59 -23.22 -16.30
N GLY A 108 -0.16 -24.00 -15.30
CA GLY A 108 1.22 -24.49 -15.18
C GLY A 108 2.24 -23.35 -14.98
N LEU A 109 1.79 -22.23 -14.41
CA LEU A 109 2.63 -21.07 -14.12
C LEU A 109 3.43 -21.27 -12.82
N GLY A 110 4.61 -20.67 -12.74
CA GLY A 110 5.33 -20.56 -11.46
C GLY A 110 4.70 -19.50 -10.55
N PRO A 111 5.06 -19.45 -9.25
CA PRO A 111 4.40 -18.56 -8.27
C PRO A 111 4.35 -17.09 -8.67
N ASN A 112 5.46 -16.52 -9.16
CA ASN A 112 5.49 -15.12 -9.59
C ASN A 112 4.66 -14.88 -10.86
N GLY A 113 4.64 -15.85 -11.79
CA GLY A 113 3.84 -15.76 -13.01
C GLY A 113 2.34 -15.88 -12.71
N GLY A 114 1.98 -16.77 -11.78
CA GLY A 114 0.61 -16.91 -11.28
C GLY A 114 0.14 -15.65 -10.56
N LEU A 115 0.99 -15.01 -9.75
CA LEU A 115 0.67 -13.75 -9.08
C LEU A 115 0.39 -12.62 -10.06
N VAL A 116 1.21 -12.47 -11.10
CA VAL A 116 0.97 -11.47 -12.15
C VAL A 116 -0.37 -11.74 -12.83
N TYR A 117 -0.64 -13.00 -13.17
CA TYR A 117 -1.93 -13.39 -13.78
C TYR A 117 -3.12 -13.08 -12.87
N CYS A 118 -3.03 -13.36 -11.56
CA CYS A 118 -4.08 -13.02 -10.60
C CYS A 118 -4.37 -11.52 -10.57
N MET A 119 -3.31 -10.70 -10.64
CA MET A 119 -3.45 -9.24 -10.66
C MET A 119 -4.05 -8.73 -11.98
N GLU A 120 -3.65 -9.29 -13.12
CA GLU A 120 -4.28 -8.98 -14.43
C GLU A 120 -5.76 -9.39 -14.44
N HIS A 121 -6.10 -10.54 -13.85
CA HIS A 121 -7.49 -10.97 -13.73
C HIS A 121 -8.30 -10.05 -12.82
N LEU A 122 -7.70 -9.54 -11.72
CA LEU A 122 -8.34 -8.50 -10.90
C LEU A 122 -8.60 -7.23 -11.72
N GLU A 123 -7.64 -6.80 -12.54
CA GLU A 123 -7.77 -5.62 -13.40
C GLU A 123 -8.95 -5.74 -14.38
N ASP A 124 -9.10 -6.92 -15.01
CA ASP A 124 -10.20 -7.20 -15.94
C ASP A 124 -11.58 -7.19 -15.25
N ASN A 125 -11.64 -7.44 -13.94
CA ASN A 125 -12.88 -7.53 -13.16
C ASN A 125 -13.12 -6.34 -12.20
N LEU A 126 -12.40 -5.23 -12.36
CA LEU A 126 -12.56 -4.06 -11.48
C LEU A 126 -13.96 -3.44 -11.54
N ASP A 127 -14.53 -3.31 -12.74
CA ASP A 127 -15.83 -2.65 -12.91
C ASP A 127 -17.01 -3.55 -12.52
N ASP A 128 -16.82 -4.88 -12.50
CA ASP A 128 -17.86 -5.84 -12.14
C ASP A 128 -17.74 -6.25 -10.66
N TRP A 129 -16.65 -6.93 -10.28
CA TRP A 129 -16.50 -7.49 -8.93
C TRP A 129 -16.19 -6.42 -7.88
N LEU A 130 -15.14 -5.62 -8.09
CA LEU A 130 -14.71 -4.64 -7.08
C LEU A 130 -15.77 -3.55 -6.86
N THR A 131 -16.47 -3.13 -7.92
CA THR A 131 -17.56 -2.16 -7.79
C THR A 131 -18.70 -2.69 -6.94
N GLU A 132 -19.15 -3.92 -7.16
CA GLU A 132 -20.22 -4.53 -6.37
C GLU A 132 -19.82 -4.66 -4.89
N GLU A 133 -18.57 -5.06 -4.62
CA GLU A 133 -18.05 -5.16 -3.27
C GLU A 133 -17.92 -3.78 -2.60
N LEU A 134 -17.40 -2.77 -3.29
CA LEU A 134 -17.26 -1.41 -2.76
C LEU A 134 -18.60 -0.72 -2.50
N ASP A 135 -19.64 -1.03 -3.27
CA ASP A 135 -20.97 -0.45 -3.07
C ASP A 135 -21.60 -0.88 -1.72
N ASN A 136 -21.09 -1.94 -1.08
CA ASN A 136 -21.44 -2.33 0.30
C ASN A 136 -20.80 -1.44 1.38
N TYR A 137 -19.79 -0.65 1.05
CA TYR A 137 -18.98 0.15 1.97
C TYR A 137 -18.98 1.61 1.53
N LEU A 138 -20.04 2.34 1.92
CA LEU A 138 -20.24 3.74 1.59
C LEU A 138 -20.51 4.56 2.85
N ASP A 139 -19.98 5.78 2.85
CA ASP A 139 -20.16 6.86 3.83
C ASP A 139 -19.32 6.73 5.13
N ASP A 140 -18.16 7.42 5.15
CA ASP A 140 -17.26 7.55 6.31
C ASP A 140 -16.55 6.24 6.75
N ASP A 141 -16.60 5.22 5.90
CA ASP A 141 -15.88 3.96 6.09
C ASP A 141 -14.38 4.09 5.76
N TYR A 142 -13.58 3.32 6.50
CA TYR A 142 -12.14 3.22 6.34
C TYR A 142 -11.74 1.83 5.84
N LEU A 143 -11.34 1.75 4.57
CA LEU A 143 -10.88 0.53 3.91
C LEU A 143 -9.36 0.40 4.00
N VAL A 144 -8.86 -0.77 4.37
CA VAL A 144 -7.44 -1.09 4.39
C VAL A 144 -7.17 -2.28 3.50
N PHE A 145 -6.43 -2.08 2.43
CA PHE A 145 -6.07 -3.10 1.46
C PHE A 145 -4.73 -3.72 1.86
N ASP A 146 -4.73 -5.01 2.22
CA ASP A 146 -3.52 -5.82 2.42
C ASP A 146 -3.06 -6.36 1.07
N CYS A 147 -1.95 -5.83 0.55
CA CYS A 147 -1.51 -6.11 -0.82
C CYS A 147 -0.39 -7.17 -0.87
N PRO A 148 -0.19 -7.83 -2.02
CA PRO A 148 0.83 -8.86 -2.16
C PRO A 148 2.25 -8.35 -1.86
N GLY A 149 3.11 -9.25 -1.39
CA GLY A 149 4.49 -8.90 -1.02
C GLY A 149 5.49 -8.71 -2.17
N GLN A 150 5.14 -9.09 -3.40
CA GLN A 150 6.04 -8.98 -4.54
C GLN A 150 6.09 -7.54 -5.04
N ILE A 151 7.26 -6.92 -4.95
CA ILE A 151 7.44 -5.50 -5.27
C ILE A 151 7.28 -5.20 -6.77
N GLU A 152 7.51 -6.22 -7.60
CA GLU A 152 7.43 -6.17 -9.06
C GLU A 152 6.03 -5.79 -9.56
N LEU A 153 5.00 -6.14 -8.77
CA LEU A 153 3.60 -5.82 -9.06
C LEU A 153 3.33 -4.31 -8.98
N TYR A 154 4.14 -3.56 -8.22
CA TYR A 154 4.02 -2.10 -8.08
C TYR A 154 5.02 -1.33 -8.94
N SER A 155 5.93 -2.00 -9.65
CA SER A 155 6.96 -1.34 -10.47
C SER A 155 6.79 -1.54 -11.97
N HIS A 156 6.31 -2.71 -12.42
CA HIS A 156 6.30 -3.05 -13.86
C HIS A 156 4.92 -3.30 -14.45
N VAL A 157 3.92 -3.58 -13.62
CA VAL A 157 2.57 -3.91 -14.07
C VAL A 157 1.62 -2.75 -13.76
N PRO A 158 0.81 -2.25 -14.72
CA PRO A 158 -0.07 -1.11 -14.50
C PRO A 158 -1.33 -1.43 -13.67
N VAL A 159 -1.56 -2.69 -13.29
CA VAL A 159 -2.74 -3.15 -12.53
C VAL A 159 -3.05 -2.24 -11.34
N PHE A 160 -2.06 -1.99 -10.47
CA PHE A 160 -2.31 -1.18 -9.27
C PHE A 160 -2.59 0.29 -9.59
N LYS A 161 -2.04 0.84 -10.68
CA LYS A 161 -2.37 2.19 -11.13
C LYS A 161 -3.84 2.26 -11.55
N ASN A 162 -4.30 1.30 -12.34
CA ASN A 162 -5.69 1.24 -12.81
C ASN A 162 -6.67 0.96 -11.66
N PHE A 163 -6.29 0.12 -10.70
CA PHE A 163 -7.01 -0.09 -9.44
C PHE A 163 -7.14 1.22 -8.63
N MET A 164 -6.05 2.01 -8.50
CA MET A 164 -6.10 3.31 -7.84
C MET A 164 -7.00 4.31 -8.57
N GLU A 165 -6.94 4.36 -9.90
CA GLU A 165 -7.82 5.21 -10.71
C GLU A 165 -9.30 4.79 -10.54
N HIS A 166 -9.59 3.50 -10.47
CA HIS A 166 -10.92 2.97 -10.17
C HIS A 166 -11.42 3.44 -8.78
N LEU A 167 -10.61 3.29 -7.73
CA LEU A 167 -10.97 3.78 -6.38
C LEU A 167 -11.23 5.30 -6.35
N LYS A 168 -10.43 6.09 -7.06
CA LYS A 168 -10.62 7.54 -7.20
C LYS A 168 -11.94 7.86 -7.92
N ARG A 169 -12.30 7.11 -8.98
CA ARG A 169 -13.61 7.24 -9.66
C ARG A 169 -14.80 6.94 -8.74
N LYS A 170 -14.60 6.08 -7.73
CA LYS A 170 -15.58 5.73 -6.69
C LYS A 170 -15.54 6.67 -5.47
N ASN A 171 -14.88 7.83 -5.58
CA ASN A 171 -14.80 8.85 -4.54
C ASN A 171 -14.08 8.42 -3.25
N PHE A 172 -13.12 7.49 -3.35
CA PHE A 172 -12.21 7.18 -2.24
C PHE A 172 -10.99 8.11 -2.23
N SER A 173 -10.67 8.65 -1.04
CA SER A 173 -9.40 9.29 -0.78
C SER A 173 -8.37 8.23 -0.41
N VAL A 174 -7.40 7.99 -1.28
CA VAL A 174 -6.43 6.89 -1.15
C VAL A 174 -5.06 7.38 -0.68
N CYS A 175 -4.48 6.68 0.29
CA CYS A 175 -3.09 6.86 0.72
C CYS A 175 -2.37 5.52 0.81
N ALA A 176 -1.15 5.42 0.29
CA ALA A 176 -0.32 4.24 0.46
C ALA A 176 0.46 4.29 1.77
N VAL A 177 0.55 3.16 2.45
CA VAL A 177 1.47 2.94 3.56
C VAL A 177 2.53 1.96 3.11
N TYR A 178 3.76 2.45 2.97
CA TYR A 178 4.89 1.66 2.52
C TYR A 178 5.66 1.13 3.73
N LEU A 179 5.59 -0.17 3.98
CA LEU A 179 6.29 -0.84 5.08
C LEU A 179 7.66 -1.34 4.63
N LEU A 180 8.71 -0.87 5.30
CA LEU A 180 10.08 -1.34 5.15
C LEU A 180 10.56 -1.96 6.46
N ASP A 181 11.13 -3.17 6.41
CA ASP A 181 11.66 -3.84 7.60
C ASP A 181 12.84 -3.06 8.20
N SER A 182 12.83 -2.80 9.51
CA SER A 182 13.91 -2.09 10.22
C SER A 182 15.29 -2.72 10.05
N GLN A 183 15.37 -4.02 9.73
CA GLN A 183 16.65 -4.67 9.42
C GLN A 183 17.33 -4.09 8.18
N PHE A 184 16.61 -3.40 7.30
CA PHE A 184 17.23 -2.68 6.18
C PHE A 184 18.13 -1.54 6.66
N MET A 185 17.96 -1.04 7.89
CA MET A 185 18.81 0.01 8.47
C MET A 185 20.15 -0.51 8.97
N THR A 186 20.36 -1.82 9.11
CA THR A 186 21.65 -2.35 9.58
C THR A 186 22.77 -2.20 8.54
N ASP A 187 22.41 -1.99 7.27
CA ASP A 187 23.34 -1.81 6.17
C ASP A 187 22.87 -0.66 5.29
N VAL A 188 23.74 0.33 5.12
CA VAL A 188 23.52 1.54 4.30
C VAL A 188 23.04 1.20 2.90
N THR A 189 23.63 0.17 2.30
CA THR A 189 23.31 -0.26 0.93
C THR A 189 21.88 -0.76 0.88
N LYS A 190 21.47 -1.56 1.86
CA LYS A 190 20.10 -2.07 1.96
C LYS A 190 19.12 -0.93 2.21
N PHE A 191 19.44 0.00 3.11
CA PHE A 191 18.60 1.15 3.40
C PHE A 191 18.37 2.01 2.15
N ILE A 192 19.43 2.37 1.43
CA ILE A 192 19.33 3.14 0.19
C ILE A 192 18.51 2.38 -0.86
N SER A 193 18.75 1.07 -1.03
CA SER A 193 17.94 0.24 -1.94
C SER A 193 16.46 0.24 -1.57
N GLY A 194 16.13 0.16 -0.27
CA GLY A 194 14.75 0.25 0.23
C GLY A 194 14.11 1.62 -0.05
N CYS A 195 14.85 2.71 0.17
CA CYS A 195 14.38 4.06 -0.17
C CYS A 195 14.14 4.24 -1.67
N MET A 196 15.02 3.71 -2.52
CA MET A 196 14.86 3.76 -3.98
C MET A 196 13.64 2.94 -4.44
N ALA A 197 13.41 1.76 -3.86
CA ALA A 197 12.23 0.96 -4.15
C ALA A 197 10.93 1.68 -3.72
N CYS A 198 10.95 2.32 -2.56
CA CYS A 198 9.85 3.15 -2.08
C CYS A 198 9.56 4.33 -3.02
N LEU A 199 10.59 5.06 -3.44
CA LEU A 199 10.46 6.17 -4.39
C LEU A 199 9.94 5.69 -5.75
N SER A 200 10.39 4.53 -6.23
CA SER A 200 9.88 3.93 -7.45
C SER A 200 8.38 3.64 -7.36
N ALA A 201 7.92 3.09 -6.23
CA ALA A 201 6.50 2.85 -6.01
C ALA A 201 5.69 4.16 -5.95
N MET A 202 6.22 5.22 -5.32
CA MET A 202 5.57 6.54 -5.28
C MET A 202 5.34 7.12 -6.68
N VAL A 203 6.35 7.04 -7.54
CA VAL A 203 6.27 7.56 -8.91
C VAL A 203 5.29 6.75 -9.75
N GLN A 204 5.25 5.42 -9.56
CA GLN A 204 4.37 4.55 -10.34
C GLN A 204 2.89 4.68 -9.92
N LEU A 205 2.61 4.80 -8.62
CA LEU A 205 1.24 4.83 -8.10
C LEU A 205 0.62 6.24 -8.07
N GLU A 206 1.43 7.30 -8.09
CA GLU A 206 0.97 8.70 -8.14
C GLU A 206 -0.05 9.04 -7.04
N ILE A 207 0.21 8.56 -5.81
CA ILE A 207 -0.61 8.79 -4.60
C ILE A 207 0.29 9.27 -3.44
N PRO A 208 -0.29 9.87 -2.38
CA PRO A 208 0.48 10.16 -1.18
C PRO A 208 0.92 8.87 -0.47
N HIS A 209 2.20 8.80 -0.09
CA HIS A 209 2.78 7.67 0.64
C HIS A 209 3.19 8.08 2.06
N VAL A 210 2.88 7.22 3.03
CA VAL A 210 3.45 7.24 4.38
C VAL A 210 4.41 6.07 4.51
N ASN A 211 5.69 6.37 4.70
CA ASN A 211 6.72 5.34 4.83
C ASN A 211 6.89 4.96 6.28
N ILE A 212 6.76 3.67 6.58
CA ILE A 212 6.86 3.13 7.94
C ILE A 212 8.01 2.13 7.99
N LEU A 213 8.89 2.31 8.97
CA LEU A 213 9.86 1.30 9.36
C LEU A 213 9.19 0.32 10.33
N SER A 214 9.03 -0.93 9.91
CA SER A 214 8.39 -1.98 10.70
C SER A 214 9.39 -2.76 11.55
N LYS A 215 8.88 -3.53 12.52
CA LYS A 215 9.68 -4.39 13.42
C LYS A 215 10.78 -3.65 14.21
N MET A 216 10.53 -2.38 14.55
CA MET A 216 11.50 -1.55 15.29
C MET A 216 11.85 -2.12 16.68
N ASP A 217 11.05 -3.03 17.20
CA ASP A 217 11.32 -3.81 18.41
C ASP A 217 12.54 -4.73 18.28
N LEU A 218 12.89 -5.17 17.05
CA LEU A 218 14.04 -6.04 16.77
C LEU A 218 15.38 -5.27 16.70
N VAL A 219 15.35 -3.94 16.67
CA VAL A 219 16.55 -3.10 16.60
C VAL A 219 17.19 -3.05 17.99
N THR A 220 18.16 -3.93 18.22
CA THR A 220 18.84 -4.12 19.50
C THR A 220 19.84 -3.01 19.85
N ASN A 221 20.47 -2.37 18.86
CA ASN A 221 21.50 -1.35 19.09
C ASN A 221 21.06 0.03 18.57
N LYS A 222 20.29 0.75 19.39
CA LYS A 222 19.87 2.13 19.08
C LYS A 222 21.02 3.15 19.06
N LYS A 223 22.23 2.76 19.48
CA LYS A 223 23.41 3.65 19.51
C LYS A 223 24.09 3.82 18.15
N ASP A 224 23.98 2.84 17.26
CA ASP A 224 24.60 2.89 15.92
C ASP A 224 23.78 3.74 14.93
N LEU A 225 22.61 4.26 15.35
CA LEU A 225 21.79 5.18 14.55
C LEU A 225 22.14 6.66 14.78
N ASP A 226 22.92 6.94 15.82
CA ASP A 226 23.34 8.29 16.21
C ASP A 226 24.79 8.64 15.78
N GLU A 227 25.51 7.72 15.12
CA GLU A 227 26.87 7.91 14.57
C GLU A 227 26.90 7.89 13.03
#